data_AF-A0A6V7VVC8-F1
#
_entry.id   AF-A0A6V7VVC8-F1
#
_cell.length_a   1.000
_cell.length_b   1.000
_cell.length_c   1.000
_cell.angle_alpha   90.00
_cell.angle_beta   90.00
_cell.angle_gamma   90.00
#
_symmetry.space_group_name_H-M   'P 1'
#
loop_
_entity.id
_entity.type
_entity.pdbx_description
1 polymer ?
#
loop_
_entity_poly.entity_id
_entity_poly.type
_entity_poly.pdbx_seq_one_letter_code
_entity_poly.pdbx_strand_id
1 'polypeptide(L)' 'MRPEGCFYQTKMLITKDRKCFTCGATKTSKWHRHSKPEQYICTACYNKQLRIHKKKNKN' A
#
# COMPACT_ATOMS: atom_id res chain seq x y z
N MET A 1 3.18 26.85 10.53
CA MET A 1 2.53 26.19 9.37
C MET A 1 3.36 24.99 8.99
N ARG A 2 2.86 23.76 9.22
CA ARG A 2 3.60 22.54 8.89
C ARG A 2 3.42 22.26 7.39
N PRO A 3 4.49 22.17 6.59
CA PRO A 3 4.35 21.93 5.16
C PRO A 3 3.85 20.50 4.94
N GLU A 4 2.70 20.42 4.28
CA GLU A 4 2.11 19.20 3.72
C GLU A 4 2.99 18.74 2.56
N GLY A 5 4.04 18.00 2.86
CA GLY A 5 5.03 17.68 1.85
C GLY A 5 5.95 16.55 2.28
N CYS A 6 5.37 15.41 2.67
CA CYS A 6 6.14 14.19 2.77
C CYS A 6 6.36 13.62 1.36
N PHE A 7 7.18 14.34 0.57
CA PHE A 7 7.70 13.86 -0.70
C PHE A 7 8.77 12.82 -0.36
N TYR A 8 8.32 11.60 -0.05
CA TYR A 8 9.19 10.45 0.09
C TYR A 8 9.83 10.18 -1.28
N GLN A 9 11.01 10.77 -1.45
CA GLN A 9 12.02 10.38 -2.39
C GLN A 9 12.26 8.88 -2.21
N THR A 10 11.50 8.05 -2.92
CA THR A 10 11.70 6.61 -2.95
C THR A 10 11.75 6.21 -4.40
N LYS A 11 12.97 5.85 -4.82
CA LYS A 11 13.29 4.95 -5.92
C LYS A 11 12.04 4.12 -6.27
N MET A 12 11.34 4.49 -7.35
CA MET A 12 10.29 3.68 -7.94
C MET A 12 10.98 2.42 -8.46
N LEU A 13 11.11 1.41 -7.61
CA LEU A 13 11.51 0.08 -8.05
C LEU A 13 10.34 -0.44 -8.89
N ILE A 14 10.43 -0.19 -10.20
CA ILE A 14 9.59 -0.80 -11.22
C ILE A 14 9.96 -2.29 -11.22
N THR A 15 9.47 -3.03 -10.22
CA THR A 15 9.58 -4.48 -10.20
C THR A 15 8.61 -5.00 -11.25
N LYS A 16 9.14 -5.34 -12.42
CA LYS A 16 8.43 -5.66 -13.68
C LYS A 16 7.32 -6.73 -13.61
N ASP A 17 6.99 -7.30 -12.45
CA ASP A 17 6.07 -8.44 -12.37
C ASP A 17 5.06 -8.41 -11.19
N ARG A 18 5.15 -7.44 -10.28
CA ARG A 18 4.25 -7.36 -9.13
C ARG A 18 3.21 -6.25 -9.35
N LYS A 19 1.92 -6.60 -9.28
CA LYS A 19 0.78 -5.68 -9.36
C LYS A 19 -0.05 -5.76 -8.09
N CYS A 20 -0.54 -4.62 -7.61
CA CYS A 20 -1.41 -4.58 -6.45
C CYS A 20 -2.74 -5.26 -6.80
N PHE A 21 -3.12 -6.28 -6.04
CA PHE A 21 -4.40 -6.97 -6.24
C PHE A 21 -5.61 -6.05 -6.05
N THR A 22 -5.50 -5.04 -5.17
CA THR A 22 -6.62 -4.13 -4.84
C THR A 22 -6.77 -2.96 -5.82
N CYS A 23 -5.68 -2.39 -6.31
CA CYS A 23 -5.73 -1.17 -7.15
C CYS A 23 -4.98 -1.28 -8.48
N GLY A 24 -4.37 -2.43 -8.78
CA GLY A 24 -3.60 -2.63 -10.00
C GLY A 24 -2.27 -1.88 -10.07
N ALA A 25 -1.89 -1.12 -9.03
CA ALA A 25 -0.64 -0.37 -9.01
C ALA A 25 0.55 -1.29 -9.25
N THR A 26 1.37 -0.98 -10.25
CA THR A 26 2.64 -1.66 -10.57
C THR A 26 3.85 -0.94 -9.97
N LYS A 27 3.62 0.25 -9.40
CA LYS A 27 4.62 1.11 -8.77
C LYS A 27 4.27 1.29 -7.30
N THR A 28 5.14 0.85 -6.40
CA THR A 28 4.99 1.06 -4.95
C THR A 28 6.35 1.01 -4.27
N SER A 29 6.51 1.77 -3.19
CA SER A 29 7.76 1.78 -2.41
C SER A 29 7.97 0.46 -1.65
N LYS A 30 6.87 -0.22 -1.27
CA LYS A 30 6.92 -1.52 -0.59
C LYS A 30 5.69 -2.35 -0.94
N TRP A 31 5.91 -3.65 -1.04
CA TRP A 31 4.89 -4.67 -1.28
C TRP A 31 4.58 -5.38 0.05
N HIS A 32 3.30 -5.52 0.36
CA HIS A 32 2.80 -6.26 1.51
C HIS A 32 2.04 -7.50 1.04
N ARG A 33 2.13 -8.60 1.81
CA ARG A 33 1.32 -9.79 1.56
C ARG A 33 -0.11 -9.54 2.01
N HIS A 34 -1.05 -9.91 1.16
CA HIS A 34 -2.46 -9.97 1.53
C HIS A 34 -2.74 -11.30 2.25
N SER A 35 -3.94 -11.46 2.82
CA SER A 35 -4.33 -12.63 3.60
C SER A 35 -4.37 -13.95 2.79
N LYS A 36 -4.30 -13.88 1.45
CA LYS A 36 -4.24 -15.05 0.57
C LYS A 36 -2.79 -15.31 0.13
N PRO A 37 -2.36 -16.58 0.01
CA PRO A 37 -1.10 -16.90 -0.64
C PRO A 37 -1.13 -16.31 -2.07
N GLU A 38 0.00 -15.74 -2.51
CA GLU A 38 0.21 -15.11 -3.84
C GLU A 38 -0.44 -13.74 -4.10
N GLN A 39 -1.18 -13.15 -3.16
CA GLN A 39 -1.71 -11.81 -3.34
C GLN A 39 -0.80 -10.75 -2.72
N TYR A 40 -0.32 -9.82 -3.55
CA TYR A 40 0.45 -8.67 -3.10
C TYR A 40 -0.36 -7.39 -3.21
N ILE A 41 -0.21 -6.53 -2.21
CA ILE A 41 -0.81 -5.19 -2.20
C ILE A 41 0.26 -4.14 -1.95
N CYS A 42 0.05 -2.95 -2.50
CA CYS A 42 0.93 -1.82 -2.24
C CYS A 42 0.75 -1.30 -0.81
N THR A 43 1.76 -0.59 -0.29
CA THR A 43 1.70 0.08 1.03
C THR A 43 0.48 0.99 1.18
N ALA A 44 0.04 1.66 0.12
CA ALA A 44 -1.15 2.51 0.17
C ALA A 44 -2.42 1.69 0.48
N CYS A 45 -2.62 0.57 -0.22
CA CYS A 45 -3.76 -0.32 0.03
C CYS A 45 -3.66 -1.01 1.39
N TYR A 46 -2.46 -1.42 1.81
CA TYR A 46 -2.23 -1.98 3.14
C TYR A 46 -2.63 -1.00 4.26
N ASN A 47 -2.18 0.25 4.17
CA ASN A 47 -2.57 1.29 5.13
C ASN A 47 -4.08 1.57 5.11
N LYS A 48 -4.72 1.55 3.94
CA LYS A 48 -6.18 1.71 3.82
C LYS A 48 -6.92 0.56 4.52
N GLN A 49 -6.47 -0.68 4.31
CA GLN A 49 -7.03 -1.86 4.98
C GLN A 49 -6.91 -1.77 6.50
N LEU A 50 -5.74 -1.37 7.02
CA LEU A 50 -5.54 -1.16 8.46
C LEU A 50 -6.50 -0.11 9.04
N ARG A 51 -6.71 1.01 8.32
CA ARG A 51 -7.66 2.05 8.74
C ARG A 51 -9.09 1.51 8.79
N ILE A 52 -9.49 0.71 7.80
CA ILE A 52 -10.83 0.10 7.76
C ILE A 52 -11.00 -0.91 8.91
N HIS A 53 -10.01 -1.76 9.15
CA HIS A 53 -10.04 -2.72 10.26
C HIS A 53 -10.14 -2.04 11.62
N LYS A 54 -9.35 -0.98 11.83
CA LYS A 54 -9.46 -0.15 13.05
C LYS A 54 -10.83 0.49 13.21
N LYS A 55 -11.44 0.93 12.12
CA LYS A 55 -12.78 1.54 12.14
C LYS A 55 -13.87 0.52 12.48
N LYS A 56 -13.73 -0.73 12.04
CA LYS A 56 -14.64 -1.84 12.40
C LYS A 56 -14.58 -2.22 13.88
N ASN A 57 -13.43 -2.07 14.53
CA ASN A 57 -13.26 -2.44 15.95
C ASN A 57 -13.75 -1.34 16.91
N LYS A 58 -14.28 -0.22 16.40
CA LYS A 58 -14.77 0.93 17.19
C LYS A 58 -16.29 1.06 17.18
N ASN A 59 -17.00 0.06 16.68
CA ASN A 59 -18.46 -0.06 16.68
C ASN A 59 -18.83 -1.40 17.31
#